data_AF-A0ABD2LBD2-F1
#
_entry.id   AF-A0ABD2LBD2-F1
#
_cell.length_a   1.000
_cell.length_b   1.000
_cell.length_c   1.000
_cell.angle_alpha   90.00
_cell.angle_beta   90.00
_cell.angle_gamma   90.00
#
_symmetry.space_group_name_H-M   'P 1'
#
loop_
_entity.id
_entity.type
_entity.pdbx_description
1 polymer ?
#
loop_
_entity_poly.entity_id
_entity_poly.type
_entity_poly.pdbx_seq_one_letter_code
_entity_poly.pdbx_strand_id
1 'polypeptide(L)'
;MPSSMDRMRHLLSTGEHSDVHFLVGEGDAKEVLPAHQFILKIASDVFEAMFRFDAKKERPENASANGPVVVEIPDIEPSAFKVMLSFIYTDDLSALNGDNAMAVLYAANKYNIPDLVLPSLQIPISELRNVFFAYAQALLFELEDFAIKCLRYICQNAAQLFGSDDFLQIDQKILCNLLESDHLLLSDEFEIWKIALRWADEKCRQNGIECSSGNRRSFLGSALFKIRFPNIHEEDFAKCVVLSGVLTTEELLGIYQFNSHPYLFFRGVPGLYSLKFPSHGRIFNWNKARANRRGTLALEIEKVSEFAGEIIGSERRSETVHIKGLPWKIWADIKKKDESTDNNEKWLSFSLLCDAPKEDENWSCECSSIYRIVSQNSGFADYKRGEFSLTFNNKSNSWGYSNFISFAELMDPCNGLYEKKEDKVTLAIDVTLKEAKMADNS
;
A
#
# COMPACT_ATOMS: atom_id res chain seq x y z
N MET A 1 5.59 -56.39 11.66
CA MET A 1 4.37 -55.86 12.30
C MET A 1 4.21 -54.42 11.87
N PRO A 2 3.02 -53.98 11.44
CA PRO A 2 2.78 -52.56 11.14
C PRO A 2 3.07 -51.70 12.37
N SER A 3 3.63 -50.51 12.17
CA SER A 3 3.89 -49.58 13.27
C SER A 3 2.58 -49.11 13.91
N SER A 4 2.65 -48.47 15.08
CA SER A 4 1.46 -47.83 15.68
C SER A 4 0.85 -46.78 14.75
N MET A 5 1.68 -46.01 14.02
CA MET A 5 1.21 -45.05 13.02
C MET A 5 0.51 -45.73 11.83
N ASP A 6 1.06 -46.83 11.31
CA ASP A 6 0.44 -47.55 10.18
C ASP A 6 -0.93 -48.11 10.55
N ARG A 7 -1.08 -48.60 11.79
CA ARG A 7 -2.37 -49.06 12.31
C ARG A 7 -3.38 -47.92 12.44
N MET A 8 -2.93 -46.74 12.89
CA MET A 8 -3.81 -45.58 13.01
C MET A 8 -4.23 -45.03 11.65
N ARG A 9 -3.31 -44.99 10.68
CA ARG A 9 -3.62 -44.66 9.28
C ARG A 9 -4.66 -45.61 8.69
N HIS A 10 -4.53 -46.91 8.98
CA HIS A 10 -5.49 -47.92 8.52
C HIS A 10 -6.90 -47.71 9.09
N LEU A 11 -7.01 -47.40 10.39
CA LEU A 11 -8.30 -47.06 11.02
C LEU A 11 -8.96 -45.86 10.36
N LEU A 12 -8.20 -44.79 10.09
CA LEU A 12 -8.73 -43.61 9.40
C LEU A 12 -9.17 -43.93 7.96
N SER A 13 -8.36 -44.69 7.20
CA SER A 13 -8.66 -44.97 5.78
C SER A 13 -9.83 -45.91 5.57
N THR A 14 -10.04 -46.86 6.48
CA THR A 14 -11.09 -47.89 6.36
C THR A 14 -12.39 -47.48 7.04
N GLY A 15 -12.32 -46.63 8.07
CA GLY A 15 -13.46 -46.29 8.92
C GLY A 15 -13.99 -47.48 9.74
N GLU A 16 -13.24 -48.59 9.83
CA GLU A 16 -13.62 -49.75 10.61
C GLU A 16 -13.78 -49.39 12.09
N HIS A 17 -14.91 -49.78 12.69
CA HIS A 17 -15.27 -49.46 14.07
C HIS A 17 -15.49 -47.97 14.37
N SER A 18 -15.72 -47.14 13.34
CA SER A 18 -16.15 -45.76 13.54
C SER A 18 -17.47 -45.68 14.30
N ASP A 19 -17.50 -44.82 15.32
CA ASP A 19 -18.65 -44.57 16.21
C ASP A 19 -19.24 -43.16 16.01
N VAL A 20 -18.68 -42.39 15.07
CA VAL A 20 -19.18 -41.10 14.60
C VAL A 20 -18.97 -40.94 13.10
N HIS A 21 -19.96 -40.37 12.42
CA HIS A 21 -19.90 -39.95 11.02
C HIS A 21 -20.14 -38.45 10.95
N PHE A 22 -19.20 -37.71 10.35
CA PHE A 22 -19.36 -36.28 10.11
C PHE A 22 -19.93 -36.04 8.71
N LEU A 23 -20.99 -35.24 8.62
CA LEU A 23 -21.47 -34.69 7.35
C LEU A 23 -20.86 -33.31 7.18
N VAL A 24 -19.75 -33.23 6.44
CA VAL A 24 -18.89 -32.04 6.33
C VAL A 24 -19.15 -31.32 5.01
N GLY A 25 -19.21 -30.00 5.04
CA GLY A 25 -19.39 -29.13 3.87
C GLY A 25 -20.84 -28.66 3.69
N GLU A 26 -21.05 -27.80 2.70
CA GLU A 26 -22.34 -27.20 2.38
C GLU A 26 -22.85 -27.64 0.99
N GLY A 27 -24.18 -27.74 0.84
CA GLY A 27 -24.83 -28.07 -0.42
C GLY A 27 -24.36 -29.40 -1.03
N ASP A 28 -24.06 -29.38 -2.32
CA ASP A 28 -23.63 -30.56 -3.10
C ASP A 28 -22.19 -31.02 -2.77
N ALA A 29 -21.41 -30.21 -2.04
CA ALA A 29 -20.06 -30.55 -1.60
C ALA A 29 -20.04 -31.34 -0.27
N LYS A 30 -21.22 -31.73 0.25
CA LYS A 30 -21.33 -32.49 1.49
C LYS A 30 -20.71 -33.88 1.35
N GLU A 31 -19.79 -34.20 2.24
CA GLU A 31 -19.14 -35.51 2.32
C GLU A 31 -19.36 -36.16 3.69
N VAL A 32 -19.58 -37.47 3.70
CA VAL A 32 -19.67 -38.26 4.93
C VAL A 32 -18.29 -38.81 5.27
N LEU A 33 -17.75 -38.42 6.43
CA LEU A 33 -16.42 -38.80 6.90
C LEU A 33 -16.52 -39.61 8.21
N PRO A 34 -16.21 -40.93 8.18
CA PRO A 34 -16.21 -41.75 9.39
C PRO A 34 -15.00 -41.46 10.28
N ALA A 35 -15.20 -41.48 11.60
CA ALA A 35 -14.15 -41.25 12.59
C ALA A 35 -14.47 -41.92 13.93
N HIS A 36 -13.54 -41.79 14.89
CA HIS A 36 -13.59 -42.40 16.21
C HIS A 36 -13.61 -41.33 17.30
N GLN A 37 -14.68 -41.28 18.08
CA GLN A 37 -14.87 -40.27 19.13
C GLN A 37 -13.72 -40.28 20.14
N PHE A 38 -13.27 -41.47 20.56
CA PHE A 38 -12.20 -41.57 21.57
C PHE A 38 -10.92 -40.86 21.14
N ILE A 39 -10.51 -41.04 19.88
CA ILE A 39 -9.30 -40.40 19.33
C ILE A 39 -9.48 -38.88 19.27
N LEU A 40 -10.64 -38.43 18.79
CA LEU A 40 -10.95 -37.00 18.67
C LEU A 40 -11.01 -36.29 20.03
N LYS A 41 -11.59 -36.95 21.05
CA LYS A 41 -11.66 -36.43 22.44
C LYS A 41 -10.29 -36.21 23.06
N ILE A 42 -9.31 -37.05 22.73
CA ILE A 42 -7.93 -36.91 23.22
C ILE A 42 -7.23 -35.71 22.55
N ALA A 43 -7.49 -35.51 21.26
CA ALA A 43 -6.80 -34.50 20.47
C ALA A 43 -7.41 -33.09 20.58
N SER A 44 -8.66 -32.97 21.05
CA SER A 44 -9.40 -31.70 21.07
C SER A 44 -10.40 -31.66 22.22
N ASP A 45 -10.29 -30.64 23.05
CA ASP A 45 -11.25 -30.33 24.12
C ASP A 45 -12.62 -29.94 23.57
N VAL A 46 -12.68 -29.36 22.37
CA VAL A 46 -13.93 -29.06 21.66
C VAL A 46 -14.66 -30.35 21.28
N PHE A 47 -13.96 -31.34 20.72
CA PHE A 47 -14.56 -32.66 20.48
C PHE A 47 -14.90 -33.37 21.79
N GLU A 48 -14.08 -33.22 22.83
CA GLU A 48 -14.41 -33.74 24.16
C GLU A 48 -15.73 -33.19 24.70
N ALA A 49 -15.91 -31.87 24.65
CA ALA A 49 -17.14 -31.22 25.05
C ALA A 49 -18.32 -31.66 24.17
N MET A 50 -18.17 -31.60 22.84
CA MET A 50 -19.21 -31.97 21.87
C MET A 50 -19.82 -33.33 22.19
N PHE A 51 -19.00 -34.36 22.34
CA PHE A 51 -19.47 -35.72 22.56
C PHE A 51 -19.90 -36.02 24.01
N ARG A 52 -19.44 -35.25 25.00
CA ARG A 52 -19.96 -35.35 26.38
C ARG A 52 -21.42 -34.91 26.46
N PHE A 53 -21.83 -33.93 25.65
CA PHE A 53 -23.23 -33.47 25.62
C PHE A 53 -24.15 -34.40 24.82
N ASP A 54 -23.67 -34.99 23.73
CA ASP A 54 -24.45 -35.97 22.97
C ASP A 54 -24.71 -37.26 23.75
N ALA A 55 -23.77 -37.66 24.62
CA ALA A 55 -23.98 -38.78 25.54
C ALA A 55 -25.07 -38.52 26.60
N LYS A 56 -25.47 -37.26 26.83
CA LYS A 56 -26.51 -36.85 27.79
C LYS A 56 -27.88 -36.61 27.17
N LYS A 57 -27.96 -36.47 25.84
CA LYS A 57 -29.25 -36.36 25.13
C LYS A 57 -29.79 -37.77 24.93
N GLU A 58 -31.01 -38.04 25.41
CA GLU A 58 -31.72 -39.27 25.07
C GLU A 58 -31.84 -39.35 23.55
N ARG A 59 -31.30 -40.41 22.95
CA ARG A 59 -31.37 -40.61 21.50
C ARG A 59 -32.85 -40.74 21.11
N PRO A 60 -33.31 -40.04 20.05
CA PRO A 60 -34.68 -40.19 19.59
C PRO A 60 -34.97 -41.67 19.28
N GLU A 61 -36.16 -42.15 19.66
CA GLU A 61 -36.60 -43.57 19.63
C GLU A 61 -36.47 -44.24 18.25
N ASN A 62 -36.27 -43.44 17.19
CA ASN A 62 -36.20 -43.86 15.79
C ASN A 62 -34.77 -43.97 15.24
N ALA A 63 -33.74 -43.61 16.01
CA ALA A 63 -32.35 -43.84 15.65
C ALA A 63 -31.95 -45.26 16.05
N SER A 64 -31.45 -46.05 15.10
CA SER A 64 -30.95 -47.41 15.37
C SER A 64 -30.05 -47.40 16.61
N ALA A 65 -30.43 -48.14 17.65
CA ALA A 65 -29.77 -48.14 18.95
C ALA A 65 -28.25 -48.46 18.86
N ASN A 66 -27.82 -49.05 17.74
CA ASN A 66 -26.45 -49.48 17.45
C ASN A 66 -25.77 -48.74 16.26
N GLY A 67 -26.35 -47.66 15.74
CA GLY A 67 -25.75 -46.89 14.64
C GLY A 67 -24.72 -45.84 15.08
N PRO A 68 -23.78 -45.44 14.21
CA PRO A 68 -22.84 -44.35 14.47
C PRO A 68 -23.57 -43.01 14.62
N VAL A 69 -23.05 -42.13 15.48
CA VAL A 69 -23.61 -40.78 15.70
C VAL A 69 -23.33 -39.93 14.46
N VAL A 70 -24.33 -39.22 13.93
CA VAL A 70 -24.14 -38.31 12.78
C VAL A 70 -24.02 -36.87 13.29
N VAL A 71 -22.95 -36.18 12.91
CA VAL A 71 -22.70 -34.77 13.28
C VAL A 71 -22.53 -33.93 12.01
N GLU A 72 -23.33 -32.87 11.87
CA GLU A 72 -23.22 -31.96 10.72
C GLU A 72 -22.21 -30.83 10.98
N ILE A 73 -21.34 -30.58 10.00
CA ILE A 73 -20.33 -29.52 10.02
C ILE A 73 -20.41 -28.77 8.68
N PRO A 74 -21.36 -27.82 8.54
CA PRO A 74 -21.59 -27.14 7.27
C PRO A 74 -20.51 -26.11 6.92
N ASP A 75 -19.80 -25.58 7.91
CA ASP A 75 -18.92 -24.41 7.80
C ASP A 75 -17.43 -24.77 7.64
N ILE A 76 -17.10 -26.04 7.42
CA ILE A 76 -15.74 -26.48 7.10
C ILE A 76 -15.76 -27.26 5.79
N GLU A 77 -14.78 -26.97 4.93
CA GLU A 77 -14.57 -27.72 3.70
C GLU A 77 -14.11 -29.17 3.99
N PRO A 78 -14.60 -30.17 3.24
CA PRO A 78 -14.18 -31.57 3.41
C PRO A 78 -12.66 -31.76 3.32
N SER A 79 -11.98 -31.02 2.44
CA SER A 79 -10.53 -31.06 2.25
C SER A 79 -9.78 -30.70 3.54
N ALA A 80 -10.20 -29.63 4.22
CA ALA A 80 -9.60 -29.16 5.45
C ALA A 80 -9.87 -30.11 6.63
N PHE A 81 -11.10 -30.62 6.73
CA PHE A 81 -11.46 -31.58 7.77
C PHE A 81 -10.68 -32.88 7.63
N LYS A 82 -10.46 -33.37 6.39
CA LYS A 82 -9.61 -34.55 6.12
C LYS A 82 -8.17 -34.32 6.56
N VAL A 83 -7.57 -33.16 6.28
CA VAL A 83 -6.22 -32.82 6.76
C VAL A 83 -6.17 -32.83 8.29
N MET A 84 -7.17 -32.23 8.95
CA MET A 84 -7.26 -32.23 10.40
C MET A 84 -7.38 -33.66 10.97
N LEU A 85 -8.19 -34.53 10.36
CA LEU A 85 -8.27 -35.94 10.77
C LEU A 85 -6.94 -36.67 10.56
N SER A 86 -6.29 -36.52 9.40
CA SER A 86 -4.98 -37.13 9.13
C SER A 86 -3.92 -36.68 10.13
N PHE A 87 -3.95 -35.41 10.52
CA PHE A 87 -3.10 -34.87 11.58
C PHE A 87 -3.40 -35.51 12.93
N ILE A 88 -4.66 -35.50 13.39
CA ILE A 88 -5.06 -36.10 14.67
C ILE A 88 -4.66 -37.58 14.78
N TYR A 89 -4.75 -38.33 13.68
CA TYR A 89 -4.47 -39.76 13.68
C TYR A 89 -2.99 -40.07 13.52
N THR A 90 -2.25 -39.29 12.74
CA THR A 90 -0.92 -39.71 12.27
C THR A 90 0.12 -38.59 12.16
N ASP A 91 -0.19 -37.38 12.63
CA ASP A 91 0.60 -36.16 12.40
C ASP A 91 0.89 -35.89 10.92
N ASP A 92 0.06 -36.43 10.02
CA ASP A 92 0.26 -36.39 8.57
C ASP A 92 -0.34 -35.12 7.96
N LEU A 93 0.56 -34.29 7.41
CA LEU A 93 0.24 -33.02 6.77
C LEU A 93 0.52 -33.05 5.26
N SER A 94 0.71 -34.22 4.65
CA SER A 94 1.01 -34.36 3.22
C SER A 94 -0.07 -33.76 2.30
N ALA A 95 -1.32 -33.69 2.78
CA ALA A 95 -2.44 -33.10 2.06
C ALA A 95 -2.65 -31.60 2.35
N LEU A 96 -1.88 -30.99 3.24
CA LEU A 96 -1.90 -29.54 3.50
C LEU A 96 -1.18 -28.80 2.37
N ASN A 97 -1.84 -27.83 1.76
CA ASN A 97 -1.29 -27.04 0.65
C ASN A 97 -1.99 -25.67 0.55
N GLY A 98 -1.58 -24.84 -0.41
CA GLY A 98 -2.11 -23.48 -0.58
C GLY A 98 -3.60 -23.38 -0.90
N ASP A 99 -4.24 -24.46 -1.34
CA ASP A 99 -5.68 -24.49 -1.60
C ASP A 99 -6.52 -24.61 -0.33
N ASN A 100 -6.06 -25.41 0.63
CA ASN A 100 -6.82 -25.69 1.86
C ASN A 100 -6.21 -25.05 3.12
N ALA A 101 -5.04 -24.42 3.04
CA ALA A 101 -4.31 -23.88 4.19
C ALA A 101 -5.16 -23.00 5.11
N MET A 102 -5.95 -22.08 4.55
CA MET A 102 -6.77 -21.17 5.37
C MET A 102 -8.00 -21.86 5.96
N ALA A 103 -8.59 -22.82 5.25
CA ALA A 103 -9.68 -23.64 5.79
C ALA A 103 -9.18 -24.59 6.90
N VAL A 104 -7.95 -25.11 6.77
CA VAL A 104 -7.28 -25.90 7.82
C VAL A 104 -6.95 -25.02 9.02
N LEU A 105 -6.45 -23.80 8.82
CA LEU A 105 -6.23 -22.82 9.89
C LEU A 105 -7.53 -22.53 10.65
N TYR A 106 -8.63 -22.33 9.94
CA TYR A 106 -9.94 -22.13 10.55
C TYR A 106 -10.37 -23.35 11.37
N ALA A 107 -10.26 -24.57 10.82
CA ALA A 107 -10.60 -25.80 11.53
C ALA A 107 -9.72 -26.02 12.77
N ALA A 108 -8.42 -25.75 12.68
CA ALA A 108 -7.47 -25.84 13.78
C ALA A 108 -7.87 -24.93 14.95
N ASN A 109 -8.23 -23.67 14.67
CA ASN A 109 -8.71 -22.75 15.69
C ASN A 109 -10.09 -23.17 16.24
N LYS A 110 -11.02 -23.56 15.36
CA LYS A 110 -12.38 -23.96 15.74
C LYS A 110 -12.41 -25.19 16.65
N TYR A 111 -11.54 -26.17 16.41
CA TYR A 111 -11.43 -27.38 17.22
C TYR A 111 -10.29 -27.33 18.23
N ASN A 112 -9.65 -26.17 18.40
CA ASN A 112 -8.57 -25.95 19.36
C ASN A 112 -7.43 -26.98 19.26
N ILE A 113 -6.86 -27.10 18.05
CA ILE A 113 -5.71 -27.97 17.73
C ILE A 113 -4.52 -27.06 17.38
N PRO A 114 -3.79 -26.53 18.39
CA PRO A 114 -2.77 -25.51 18.18
C PRO A 114 -1.60 -25.97 17.31
N ASP A 115 -1.26 -27.26 17.36
CA ASP A 115 -0.15 -27.83 16.59
C ASP A 115 -0.40 -27.81 15.07
N LEU A 116 -1.65 -27.61 14.64
CA LEU A 116 -2.03 -27.49 13.23
C LEU A 116 -2.01 -26.03 12.72
N VAL A 117 -1.90 -25.04 13.61
CA VAL A 117 -1.87 -23.61 13.25
C VAL A 117 -0.58 -23.25 12.54
N LEU A 118 0.58 -23.55 13.13
CA LEU A 118 1.88 -23.17 12.57
C LEU A 118 2.14 -23.76 11.18
N PRO A 119 1.85 -25.04 10.90
CA PRO A 119 2.00 -25.59 9.55
C PRO A 119 1.14 -24.87 8.52
N SER A 120 -0.10 -24.50 8.88
CA SER A 120 -1.03 -23.78 7.99
C SER A 120 -0.50 -22.39 7.60
N LEU A 121 0.27 -21.75 8.47
CA LEU A 121 0.89 -20.44 8.24
C LEU A 121 2.25 -20.48 7.53
N GLN A 122 2.87 -21.67 7.43
CA GLN A 122 4.16 -21.86 6.77
C GLN A 122 4.06 -22.05 5.26
N ILE A 123 2.85 -22.28 4.73
CA ILE A 123 2.62 -22.34 3.30
C ILE A 123 3.02 -20.99 2.65
N PRO A 124 3.83 -21.00 1.58
CA PRO A 124 4.22 -19.77 0.89
C PRO A 124 3.02 -18.95 0.45
N ILE A 125 3.03 -17.65 0.72
CA ILE A 125 1.90 -16.75 0.41
C ILE A 125 1.55 -16.74 -1.09
N SER A 126 2.56 -16.92 -1.95
CA SER A 126 2.38 -17.02 -3.41
C SER A 126 1.65 -18.27 -3.87
N GLU A 127 1.57 -19.31 -3.03
CA GLU A 127 0.87 -20.57 -3.32
C GLU A 127 -0.56 -20.55 -2.77
N LEU A 128 -0.92 -19.56 -1.95
CA LEU A 128 -2.26 -19.45 -1.40
C LEU A 128 -3.28 -19.17 -2.51
N ARG A 129 -4.35 -19.96 -2.54
CA ARG A 129 -5.45 -19.80 -3.50
C ARG A 129 -6.03 -18.39 -3.50
N ASN A 130 -6.23 -17.81 -2.32
CA ASN A 130 -6.76 -16.46 -2.16
C ASN A 130 -6.05 -15.73 -1.02
N VAL A 131 -5.10 -14.87 -1.39
CA VAL A 131 -4.32 -14.09 -0.41
C VAL A 131 -5.16 -13.01 0.31
N PHE A 132 -6.24 -12.51 -0.30
CA PHE A 132 -7.14 -11.57 0.37
C PHE A 132 -7.90 -12.25 1.51
N PHE A 133 -8.38 -13.47 1.26
CA PHE A 133 -9.01 -14.29 2.29
C PHE A 133 -8.00 -14.63 3.40
N ALA A 134 -6.77 -15.03 3.04
CA ALA A 134 -5.71 -15.28 4.01
C ALA A 134 -5.40 -14.06 4.88
N TYR A 135 -5.32 -12.87 4.28
CA TYR A 135 -5.14 -11.61 5.01
C TYR A 135 -6.32 -11.32 5.96
N ALA A 136 -7.55 -11.54 5.52
CA ALA A 136 -8.74 -11.37 6.37
C ALA A 136 -8.75 -12.34 7.56
N GLN A 137 -8.40 -13.62 7.34
CA GLN A 137 -8.25 -14.60 8.41
C GLN A 137 -7.13 -14.22 9.38
N ALA A 138 -5.99 -13.73 8.87
CA ALA A 138 -4.89 -13.25 9.70
C ALA A 138 -5.31 -12.12 10.64
N LEU A 139 -6.12 -11.18 10.15
CA LEU A 139 -6.66 -10.10 10.98
C LEU A 139 -7.71 -10.59 11.97
N LEU A 140 -8.54 -11.58 11.59
CA LEU A 140 -9.57 -12.16 12.45
C LEU A 140 -8.96 -12.93 13.64
N PHE A 141 -7.89 -13.66 13.39
CA PHE A 141 -7.17 -14.44 14.41
C PHE A 141 -6.01 -13.67 15.08
N GLU A 142 -5.89 -12.36 14.83
CA GLU A 142 -4.85 -11.51 15.42
C GLU A 142 -3.41 -12.00 15.14
N LEU A 143 -3.18 -12.58 13.96
CA LEU A 143 -1.89 -13.10 13.50
C LEU A 143 -1.07 -12.00 12.81
N GLU A 144 -0.55 -11.05 13.58
CA GLU A 144 0.10 -9.82 13.08
C GLU A 144 1.21 -10.09 12.05
N ASP A 145 2.16 -10.97 12.35
CA ASP A 145 3.28 -11.28 11.46
C ASP A 145 2.82 -11.84 10.11
N PHE A 146 1.79 -12.69 10.12
CA PHE A 146 1.23 -13.27 8.91
C PHE A 146 0.42 -12.24 8.11
N ALA A 147 -0.34 -11.39 8.80
CA ALA A 147 -1.07 -10.28 8.19
C ALA A 147 -0.12 -9.30 7.48
N ILE A 148 1.02 -8.95 8.09
CA ILE A 148 2.05 -8.09 7.49
C ILE A 148 2.62 -8.73 6.23
N LYS A 149 2.95 -10.04 6.29
CA LYS A 149 3.48 -10.75 5.11
C LYS A 149 2.46 -10.80 3.97
N CYS A 150 1.19 -11.04 4.26
CA CYS A 150 0.11 -11.04 3.27
C CYS A 150 -0.08 -9.66 2.65
N LEU A 151 -0.17 -8.61 3.48
CA LEU A 151 -0.31 -7.23 3.01
C LEU A 151 0.85 -6.82 2.11
N ARG A 152 2.09 -7.15 2.50
CA ARG A 152 3.29 -6.87 1.69
C ARG A 152 3.20 -7.55 0.32
N TYR A 153 2.82 -8.83 0.28
CA TYR A 153 2.66 -9.56 -0.97
C TYR A 153 1.55 -8.96 -1.84
N ILE A 154 0.40 -8.62 -1.25
CA ILE A 154 -0.71 -7.96 -1.95
C ILE A 154 -0.26 -6.65 -2.57
N CYS A 155 0.40 -5.80 -1.79
CA CYS A 155 0.90 -4.50 -2.23
C CYS A 155 1.91 -4.63 -3.39
N GLN A 156 2.81 -5.62 -3.34
CA GLN A 156 3.80 -5.87 -4.40
C GLN A 156 3.17 -6.38 -5.70
N ASN A 157 2.09 -7.15 -5.60
CA ASN A 157 1.41 -7.78 -6.75
C ASN A 157 0.06 -7.12 -7.09
N ALA A 158 -0.16 -5.89 -6.61
CA ALA A 158 -1.46 -5.21 -6.65
C ALA A 158 -2.05 -5.13 -8.06
N ALA A 159 -1.22 -4.85 -9.08
CA ALA A 159 -1.67 -4.73 -10.46
C ALA A 159 -2.35 -6.02 -10.99
N GLN A 160 -1.90 -7.20 -10.56
CA GLN A 160 -2.50 -8.48 -10.94
C GLN A 160 -3.65 -8.84 -10.01
N LEU A 161 -3.43 -8.77 -8.70
CA LEU A 161 -4.39 -9.21 -7.69
C LEU A 161 -5.66 -8.36 -7.68
N PHE A 162 -5.53 -7.05 -7.90
CA PHE A 162 -6.68 -6.15 -7.97
C PHE A 162 -7.40 -6.30 -9.31
N GLY A 163 -6.96 -7.17 -10.22
CA GLY A 163 -7.72 -7.55 -11.41
C GLY A 163 -8.65 -8.75 -11.20
N SER A 164 -8.49 -9.50 -10.10
CA SER A 164 -9.20 -10.77 -9.91
C SER A 164 -10.59 -10.60 -9.29
N ASP A 165 -11.43 -11.63 -9.45
CA ASP A 165 -12.74 -11.70 -8.83
C ASP A 165 -12.65 -11.85 -7.30
N ASP A 166 -11.58 -12.45 -6.79
CA ASP A 166 -11.30 -12.57 -5.36
C ASP A 166 -11.26 -11.21 -4.67
N PHE A 167 -10.64 -10.21 -5.32
CA PHE A 167 -10.61 -8.84 -4.80
C PHE A 167 -12.03 -8.26 -4.67
N LEU A 168 -12.96 -8.60 -5.58
CA LEU A 168 -14.33 -8.08 -5.52
C LEU A 168 -15.13 -8.67 -4.35
N GLN A 169 -14.71 -9.82 -3.83
CA GLN A 169 -15.38 -10.48 -2.71
C GLN A 169 -15.00 -9.91 -1.35
N ILE A 170 -13.90 -9.15 -1.23
CA ILE A 170 -13.44 -8.60 0.05
C ILE A 170 -14.48 -7.68 0.70
N ASP A 171 -14.44 -7.59 2.03
CA ASP A 171 -15.26 -6.64 2.78
C ASP A 171 -14.69 -5.21 2.75
N GLN A 172 -15.48 -4.24 3.23
CA GLN A 172 -15.06 -2.84 3.28
C GLN A 172 -13.86 -2.61 4.21
N LYS A 173 -13.73 -3.39 5.29
CA LYS A 173 -12.64 -3.23 6.27
C LYS A 173 -11.30 -3.62 5.66
N ILE A 174 -11.26 -4.72 4.93
CA ILE A 174 -10.08 -5.14 4.16
C ILE A 174 -9.76 -4.11 3.10
N LEU A 175 -10.76 -3.62 2.34
CA LEU A 175 -10.54 -2.55 1.37
C LEU A 175 -9.92 -1.30 2.02
N CYS A 176 -10.43 -0.85 3.16
CA CYS A 176 -9.86 0.27 3.92
C CYS A 176 -8.40 0.06 4.25
N ASN A 177 -8.05 -1.11 4.81
CA ASN A 177 -6.67 -1.43 5.19
C ASN A 177 -5.73 -1.44 3.98
N LEU A 178 -6.18 -1.98 2.85
CA LEU A 178 -5.41 -1.97 1.61
C LEU A 178 -5.18 -0.55 1.09
N LEU A 179 -6.23 0.28 1.09
CA LEU A 179 -6.16 1.67 0.62
C LEU A 179 -5.42 2.59 1.59
N GLU A 180 -5.27 2.21 2.85
CA GLU A 180 -4.50 2.97 3.83
C GLU A 180 -2.98 2.79 3.63
N SER A 181 -2.55 1.64 3.09
CA SER A 181 -1.13 1.31 2.92
C SER A 181 -0.39 2.25 1.96
N ASP A 182 0.69 2.87 2.44
CA ASP A 182 1.63 3.62 1.59
C ASP A 182 2.37 2.74 0.58
N HIS A 183 2.43 1.42 0.80
CA HIS A 183 3.22 0.51 -0.04
C HIS A 183 2.43 -0.07 -1.23
N LEU A 184 1.19 0.35 -1.45
CA LEU A 184 0.35 -0.19 -2.53
C LEU A 184 0.90 0.19 -3.91
N LEU A 185 1.55 -0.77 -4.59
CA LEU A 185 2.32 -0.54 -5.82
C LEU A 185 1.44 -0.56 -7.09
N LEU A 186 0.64 0.48 -7.27
CA LEU A 186 -0.08 0.78 -8.52
C LEU A 186 0.58 1.95 -9.27
N SER A 187 0.19 2.18 -10.53
CA SER A 187 0.84 3.19 -11.38
C SER A 187 0.59 4.63 -10.93
N ASP A 188 -0.62 4.91 -10.42
CA ASP A 188 -1.06 6.21 -9.91
C ASP A 188 -2.30 6.05 -9.01
N GLU A 189 -2.71 7.12 -8.33
CA GLU A 189 -3.90 7.12 -7.48
C GLU A 189 -5.21 7.05 -8.31
N PHE A 190 -5.15 7.32 -9.61
CA PHE A 190 -6.32 7.22 -10.49
C PHE A 190 -6.69 5.75 -10.74
N GLU A 191 -5.72 4.85 -10.88
CA GLU A 191 -5.98 3.40 -10.91
C GLU A 191 -6.62 2.91 -9.62
N ILE A 192 -6.15 3.40 -8.47
CA ILE A 192 -6.71 3.07 -7.16
C ILE A 192 -8.19 3.47 -7.09
N TRP A 193 -8.50 4.69 -7.55
CA TRP A 193 -9.88 5.17 -7.65
C TRP A 193 -10.74 4.27 -8.54
N LYS A 194 -10.27 3.88 -9.73
CA LYS A 194 -11.01 2.98 -10.63
C LYS A 194 -11.28 1.62 -10.00
N ILE A 195 -10.30 1.07 -9.28
CA ILE A 195 -10.45 -0.23 -8.63
C ILE A 195 -11.46 -0.16 -7.47
N ALA A 196 -11.39 0.91 -6.67
CA ALA A 196 -12.37 1.15 -5.60
C ALA A 196 -13.79 1.29 -6.16
N LEU A 197 -13.97 2.04 -7.26
CA LEU A 197 -15.25 2.13 -7.95
C LEU A 197 -15.74 0.77 -8.46
N ARG A 198 -14.86 -0.04 -9.07
CA ARG A 198 -15.23 -1.36 -9.57
C ARG A 198 -15.66 -2.31 -8.43
N TRP A 199 -14.98 -2.24 -7.28
CA TRP A 199 -15.40 -2.95 -6.08
C TRP A 199 -16.78 -2.50 -5.60
N ALA A 200 -17.03 -1.19 -5.55
CA ALA A 200 -18.32 -0.64 -5.12
C ALA A 200 -19.47 -1.00 -6.08
N ASP A 201 -19.20 -0.99 -7.38
CA ASP A 201 -20.15 -1.45 -8.41
C ASP A 201 -20.51 -2.93 -8.20
N GLU A 202 -19.52 -3.78 -7.91
CA GLU A 202 -19.79 -5.19 -7.65
C GLU A 202 -20.60 -5.40 -6.37
N LYS A 203 -20.32 -4.67 -5.29
CA LYS A 203 -21.16 -4.71 -4.09
C LYS A 203 -22.60 -4.25 -4.35
N CYS A 204 -22.81 -3.27 -5.24
CA CYS A 204 -24.16 -2.91 -5.68
C CYS A 204 -24.86 -4.08 -6.38
N ARG A 205 -24.19 -4.74 -7.33
CA ARG A 205 -24.75 -5.87 -8.09
C ARG A 205 -25.08 -7.06 -7.19
N GLN A 206 -24.19 -7.41 -6.25
CA GLN A 206 -24.40 -8.49 -5.29
C GLN A 206 -25.62 -8.23 -4.38
N ASN A 207 -25.92 -6.97 -4.09
CA ASN A 207 -27.10 -6.58 -3.31
C ASN A 207 -28.34 -6.29 -4.16
N GLY A 208 -28.28 -6.49 -5.49
CA GLY A 208 -29.41 -6.25 -6.40
C GLY A 208 -29.82 -4.79 -6.52
N ILE A 209 -28.92 -3.84 -6.22
CA ILE A 209 -29.19 -2.40 -6.30
C ILE A 209 -28.44 -1.75 -7.46
N GLU A 210 -28.99 -0.64 -7.97
CA GLU A 210 -28.37 0.12 -9.06
C GLU A 210 -27.03 0.72 -8.64
N CYS A 211 -26.05 0.70 -9.55
CA CYS A 211 -24.74 1.33 -9.40
C CYS A 211 -24.82 2.87 -9.51
N SER A 212 -25.64 3.50 -8.67
CA SER A 212 -25.75 4.96 -8.58
C SER A 212 -24.58 5.56 -7.79
N SER A 213 -24.31 6.86 -7.98
CA SER A 213 -23.25 7.55 -7.25
C SER A 213 -23.43 7.52 -5.73
N GLY A 214 -24.68 7.65 -5.25
CA GLY A 214 -25.03 7.54 -3.84
C GLY A 214 -24.77 6.15 -3.27
N ASN A 215 -25.15 5.10 -4.00
CA ASN A 215 -24.92 3.72 -3.57
C ASN A 215 -23.43 3.36 -3.55
N ARG A 216 -22.67 3.75 -4.58
CA ARG A 216 -21.21 3.62 -4.61
C ARG A 216 -20.57 4.29 -3.41
N ARG A 217 -20.96 5.53 -3.11
CA ARG A 217 -20.48 6.25 -1.93
C ARG A 217 -20.80 5.51 -0.64
N SER A 218 -22.03 4.99 -0.51
CA SER A 218 -22.47 4.23 0.66
C SER A 218 -21.64 2.96 0.87
N PHE A 219 -21.38 2.18 -0.19
CA PHE A 219 -20.55 0.98 -0.08
C PHE A 219 -19.08 1.28 0.16
N LEU A 220 -18.53 2.33 -0.46
CA LEU A 220 -17.15 2.75 -0.20
C LEU A 220 -16.99 3.20 1.24
N GLY A 221 -17.96 3.95 1.79
CA GLY A 221 -17.99 4.40 3.18
C GLY A 221 -16.66 5.00 3.62
N SER A 222 -16.03 4.43 4.64
CA SER A 222 -14.73 4.90 5.16
C SER A 222 -13.57 4.70 4.19
N ALA A 223 -13.65 3.73 3.27
CA ALA A 223 -12.60 3.44 2.30
C ALA A 223 -12.41 4.60 1.32
N LEU A 224 -13.47 5.35 1.03
CA LEU A 224 -13.43 6.54 0.16
C LEU A 224 -12.41 7.57 0.68
N PHE A 225 -12.33 7.74 2.00
CA PHE A 225 -11.45 8.73 2.64
C PHE A 225 -10.00 8.25 2.77
N LYS A 226 -9.69 7.03 2.31
CA LYS A 226 -8.31 6.52 2.23
C LYS A 226 -7.68 6.79 0.85
N ILE A 227 -8.46 7.25 -0.12
CA ILE A 227 -8.00 7.60 -1.47
C ILE A 227 -7.41 9.02 -1.46
N ARG A 228 -6.22 9.18 -2.03
CA ARG A 228 -5.48 10.46 -2.07
C ARG A 228 -5.88 11.28 -3.30
N PHE A 229 -7.14 11.71 -3.38
CA PHE A 229 -7.65 12.49 -4.52
C PHE A 229 -6.78 13.68 -4.97
N PRO A 230 -6.11 14.44 -4.07
CA PRO A 230 -5.16 15.48 -4.49
C PRO A 230 -4.01 15.00 -5.40
N ASN A 231 -3.71 13.70 -5.37
CA ASN A 231 -2.65 13.08 -6.16
C ASN A 231 -3.16 12.47 -7.48
N ILE A 232 -4.43 12.69 -7.84
CA ILE A 232 -4.98 12.35 -9.14
C ILE A 232 -4.74 13.51 -10.10
N HIS A 233 -4.28 13.21 -11.33
CA HIS A 233 -4.03 14.22 -12.35
C HIS A 233 -5.30 15.01 -12.68
N GLU A 234 -5.19 16.33 -12.86
CA GLU A 234 -6.33 17.25 -13.01
C GLU A 234 -7.31 16.84 -14.11
N GLU A 235 -6.80 16.36 -15.25
CA GLU A 235 -7.61 15.92 -16.37
C GLU A 235 -8.46 14.69 -16.03
N ASP A 236 -7.86 13.69 -15.39
CA ASP A 236 -8.55 12.47 -14.96
C ASP A 236 -9.51 12.76 -13.81
N PHE A 237 -9.12 13.66 -12.91
CA PHE A 237 -9.98 14.12 -11.83
C PHE A 237 -11.25 14.79 -12.37
N ALA A 238 -11.11 15.74 -13.30
CA ALA A 238 -12.24 16.45 -13.89
C ALA A 238 -13.14 15.54 -14.74
N LYS A 239 -12.56 14.64 -15.55
CA LYS A 239 -13.33 13.78 -16.47
C LYS A 239 -13.96 12.58 -15.79
N CYS A 240 -13.32 12.01 -14.77
CA CYS A 240 -13.72 10.72 -14.22
C CYS A 240 -14.18 10.82 -12.77
N VAL A 241 -13.50 11.58 -11.92
CA VAL A 241 -13.85 11.70 -10.50
C VAL A 241 -15.03 12.63 -10.31
N VAL A 242 -14.98 13.86 -10.84
CA VAL A 242 -16.06 14.85 -10.72
C VAL A 242 -17.35 14.33 -11.35
N LEU A 243 -17.27 13.78 -12.57
CA LEU A 243 -18.44 13.27 -13.27
C LEU A 243 -19.04 12.00 -12.64
N SER A 244 -18.30 11.29 -11.78
CA SER A 244 -18.84 10.12 -11.07
C SER A 244 -19.97 10.47 -10.09
N GLY A 245 -20.02 11.71 -9.61
CA GLY A 245 -20.97 12.19 -8.61
C GLY A 245 -20.80 11.56 -7.21
N VAL A 246 -19.74 10.79 -6.96
CA VAL A 246 -19.49 10.11 -5.67
C VAL A 246 -19.00 11.09 -4.59
N LEU A 247 -18.22 12.10 -4.99
CA LEU A 247 -17.75 13.15 -4.09
C LEU A 247 -18.79 14.26 -3.95
N THR A 248 -18.91 14.80 -2.74
CA THR A 248 -19.78 15.94 -2.45
C THR A 248 -19.17 17.24 -2.96
N THR A 249 -20.00 18.28 -3.14
CA THR A 249 -19.50 19.60 -3.58
C THR A 249 -18.49 20.21 -2.60
N GLU A 250 -18.67 20.03 -1.29
CA GLU A 250 -17.71 20.50 -0.27
C GLU A 250 -16.34 19.81 -0.43
N GLU A 251 -16.35 18.49 -0.63
CA GLU A 251 -15.15 17.68 -0.85
C GLU A 251 -14.40 18.08 -2.13
N LEU A 252 -15.14 18.26 -3.23
CA LEU A 252 -14.57 18.72 -4.49
C LEU A 252 -13.95 20.12 -4.36
N LEU A 253 -14.64 21.04 -3.68
CA LEU A 253 -14.13 22.38 -3.41
C LEU A 253 -12.84 22.33 -2.58
N GLY A 254 -12.79 21.47 -1.55
CA GLY A 254 -11.60 21.29 -0.72
C GLY A 254 -10.38 20.79 -1.52
N ILE A 255 -10.58 19.82 -2.42
CA ILE A 255 -9.52 19.31 -3.30
C ILE A 255 -9.08 20.39 -4.30
N TYR A 256 -10.03 21.10 -4.93
CA TYR A 256 -9.71 22.17 -5.87
C TYR A 256 -8.92 23.32 -5.22
N GLN A 257 -9.31 23.72 -4.01
CA GLN A 257 -8.61 24.74 -3.23
C GLN A 257 -7.19 24.29 -2.89
N PHE A 258 -7.01 23.03 -2.47
CA PHE A 258 -5.70 22.45 -2.20
C PHE A 258 -4.81 22.50 -3.45
N ASN A 259 -5.32 22.06 -4.61
CA ASN A 259 -4.55 22.07 -5.87
C ASN A 259 -4.21 23.49 -6.33
N SER A 260 -5.09 24.46 -6.09
CA SER A 260 -4.89 25.86 -6.48
C SER A 260 -3.87 26.59 -5.59
N HIS A 261 -3.79 26.24 -4.30
CA HIS A 261 -2.90 26.88 -3.33
C HIS A 261 -2.24 25.86 -2.38
N PRO A 262 -1.37 24.96 -2.87
CA PRO A 262 -0.81 23.88 -2.04
C PRO A 262 -0.04 24.41 -0.83
N TYR A 263 0.63 25.56 -0.97
CA TYR A 263 1.44 26.23 0.03
C TYR A 263 0.66 26.79 1.24
N LEU A 264 -0.64 27.08 1.09
CA LEU A 264 -1.47 27.60 2.18
C LEU A 264 -1.87 26.51 3.19
N PHE A 265 -1.91 25.24 2.76
CA PHE A 265 -2.08 24.09 3.66
C PHE A 265 -0.87 23.95 4.61
N PHE A 266 0.35 24.12 4.10
CA PHE A 266 1.59 24.01 4.88
C PHE A 266 1.82 25.16 5.87
N ARG A 267 1.18 26.33 5.67
CA ARG A 267 1.21 27.45 6.63
C ARG A 267 0.36 27.22 7.89
N GLY A 268 -0.37 26.10 7.98
CA GLY A 268 -1.13 25.74 9.18
C GLY A 268 -2.20 26.76 9.55
N VAL A 269 -2.70 27.55 8.58
CA VAL A 269 -3.75 28.54 8.82
C VAL A 269 -5.03 27.79 9.18
N PRO A 270 -5.47 27.80 10.46
CA PRO A 270 -6.60 26.99 10.89
C PRO A 270 -7.89 27.53 10.26
N GLY A 271 -8.68 26.66 9.63
CA GLY A 271 -10.06 26.99 9.23
C GLY A 271 -10.28 27.54 7.81
N LEU A 272 -9.26 27.58 6.94
CA LEU A 272 -9.49 27.91 5.52
C LEU A 272 -9.86 26.69 4.65
N TYR A 273 -9.55 25.46 5.10
CA TYR A 273 -9.72 24.25 4.29
C TYR A 273 -10.34 23.10 5.10
N SER A 274 -11.40 22.49 4.55
CA SER A 274 -12.00 21.23 5.03
C SER A 274 -11.52 20.09 4.12
N LEU A 275 -10.19 19.93 3.95
CA LEU A 275 -9.64 18.84 3.15
C LEU A 275 -9.80 17.52 3.93
N LYS A 276 -10.73 16.69 3.50
CA LYS A 276 -11.07 15.40 4.14
C LYS A 276 -10.23 14.22 3.62
N PHE A 277 -9.34 14.46 2.65
CA PHE A 277 -8.57 13.41 1.97
C PHE A 277 -7.07 13.56 2.22
N PRO A 278 -6.31 12.45 2.33
CA PRO A 278 -4.86 12.51 2.46
C PRO A 278 -4.21 13.09 1.20
N SER A 279 -3.15 13.88 1.39
CA SER A 279 -2.39 14.50 0.30
C SER A 279 -0.99 13.91 0.10
N HIS A 280 -0.49 13.09 1.03
CA HIS A 280 0.81 12.42 0.88
C HIS A 280 0.80 11.40 -0.27
N GLY A 281 1.91 11.29 -1.02
CA GLY A 281 2.08 10.28 -2.07
C GLY A 281 2.26 8.87 -1.50
N ARG A 282 1.93 7.83 -2.30
CA ARG A 282 2.28 6.43 -1.97
C ARG A 282 3.73 6.16 -2.38
N ILE A 283 4.32 5.11 -1.82
CA ILE A 283 5.60 4.56 -2.25
C ILE A 283 5.35 3.87 -3.60
N PHE A 284 5.82 4.49 -4.70
CA PHE A 284 5.51 4.06 -6.07
C PHE A 284 6.47 3.00 -6.61
N ASN A 285 5.95 2.13 -7.49
CA ASN A 285 6.77 1.27 -8.32
C ASN A 285 7.28 2.05 -9.55
N TRP A 286 8.53 2.46 -9.42
CA TRP A 286 9.40 3.13 -10.39
C TRP A 286 9.28 2.64 -11.84
N ASN A 287 9.02 1.34 -12.03
CA ASN A 287 9.05 0.70 -13.33
C ASN A 287 7.76 0.85 -14.14
N LYS A 288 6.66 1.35 -13.55
CA LYS A 288 5.34 1.41 -14.22
C LYS A 288 4.63 2.76 -14.15
N ALA A 289 5.28 3.80 -13.61
CA ALA A 289 4.63 5.10 -13.45
C ALA A 289 4.40 5.80 -14.80
N ARG A 290 3.13 6.10 -15.10
CA ARG A 290 2.75 7.15 -16.07
C ARG A 290 2.81 8.51 -15.36
N ALA A 291 3.95 8.82 -14.73
CA ALA A 291 4.11 10.00 -13.91
C ALA A 291 4.52 11.23 -14.72
N ASN A 292 4.00 12.38 -14.27
CA ASN A 292 4.22 13.70 -14.84
C ASN A 292 5.71 13.92 -15.11
N ARG A 293 6.06 14.19 -16.38
CA ARG A 293 7.45 14.40 -16.80
C ARG A 293 8.02 15.70 -16.24
N ARG A 294 7.21 16.54 -15.61
CA ARG A 294 7.56 17.87 -15.18
C ARG A 294 7.23 18.05 -13.69
N GLY A 295 8.08 18.78 -12.98
CA GLY A 295 7.85 19.19 -11.60
C GLY A 295 8.70 20.42 -11.28
N THR A 296 8.28 21.18 -10.27
CA THR A 296 9.00 22.36 -9.78
C THR A 296 9.43 22.12 -8.34
N LEU A 297 10.72 22.24 -8.08
CA LEU A 297 11.28 22.25 -6.74
C LEU A 297 11.43 23.68 -6.26
N ALA A 298 11.09 23.96 -5.00
CA ALA A 298 11.22 25.29 -4.41
C ALA A 298 11.86 25.23 -3.02
N LEU A 299 12.69 26.22 -2.72
CA LEU A 299 13.38 26.41 -1.45
C LEU A 299 13.22 27.87 -1.04
N GLU A 300 12.56 28.10 0.09
CA GLU A 300 12.49 29.42 0.72
C GLU A 300 13.63 29.56 1.72
N ILE A 301 14.39 30.64 1.59
CA ILE A 301 15.42 31.02 2.55
C ILE A 301 14.91 32.25 3.29
N GLU A 302 14.54 32.05 4.54
CA GLU A 302 14.24 33.13 5.49
C GLU A 302 15.54 33.69 6.07
N LYS A 303 15.45 34.93 6.58
CA LYS A 303 16.57 35.65 7.20
C LYS A 303 17.81 35.72 6.30
N VAL A 304 17.61 36.07 5.03
CA VAL A 304 18.68 36.09 4.01
C VAL A 304 19.83 36.99 4.44
N SER A 305 19.55 38.08 5.14
CA SER A 305 20.58 38.97 5.69
C SER A 305 21.49 38.28 6.72
N GLU A 306 20.92 37.44 7.59
CA GLU A 306 21.69 36.61 8.53
C GLU A 306 22.44 35.51 7.77
N PHE A 307 21.76 34.82 6.84
CA PHE A 307 22.36 33.74 6.04
C PHE A 307 23.57 34.23 5.24
N ALA A 308 23.49 35.38 4.58
CA ALA A 308 24.63 35.99 3.87
C ALA A 308 25.84 36.25 4.80
N GLY A 309 25.60 36.46 6.10
CA GLY A 309 26.60 36.64 7.13
C GLY A 309 27.26 35.35 7.63
N GLU A 310 26.64 34.19 7.44
CA GLU A 310 27.09 32.90 7.97
C GLU A 310 28.43 32.42 7.37
N ILE A 311 29.00 31.39 7.99
CA ILE A 311 30.24 30.75 7.51
C ILE A 311 30.04 30.09 6.14
N ILE A 312 31.11 30.10 5.35
CA ILE A 312 31.14 29.44 4.03
C ILE A 312 30.81 27.95 4.20
N GLY A 313 29.98 27.42 3.30
CA GLY A 313 29.46 26.06 3.35
C GLY A 313 28.18 25.88 4.18
N SER A 314 27.67 26.92 4.84
CA SER A 314 26.33 26.85 5.43
C SER A 314 25.29 26.60 4.34
N GLU A 315 24.47 25.56 4.52
CA GLU A 315 23.51 25.09 3.53
C GLU A 315 22.04 25.26 3.97
N ARG A 316 21.15 25.35 3.00
CA ARG A 316 19.69 25.23 3.15
C ARG A 316 19.18 24.27 2.09
N ARG A 317 18.28 23.36 2.47
CA ARG A 317 17.76 22.29 1.59
C ARG A 317 16.24 22.36 1.51
N SER A 318 15.71 22.03 0.33
CA SER A 318 14.27 21.86 0.15
C SER A 318 13.77 20.54 0.73
N GLU A 319 12.46 20.46 0.89
CA GLU A 319 11.75 19.19 0.99
C GLU A 319 11.98 18.33 -0.27
N THR A 320 11.72 17.03 -0.11
CA THR A 320 11.89 16.05 -1.19
C THR A 320 10.68 16.08 -2.12
N VAL A 321 10.89 16.36 -3.40
CA VAL A 321 9.84 16.33 -4.43
C VAL A 321 10.06 15.11 -5.33
N HIS A 322 9.05 14.27 -5.49
CA HIS A 322 9.17 13.05 -6.29
C HIS A 322 8.72 13.30 -7.75
N ILE A 323 9.61 13.18 -8.73
CA ILE A 323 9.31 13.40 -10.17
C ILE A 323 9.68 12.13 -10.95
N LYS A 324 8.71 11.53 -11.66
CA LYS A 324 8.76 10.12 -12.11
C LYS A 324 9.23 9.16 -11.01
N GLY A 325 8.73 9.37 -9.80
CA GLY A 325 9.17 8.66 -8.62
C GLY A 325 10.46 9.21 -8.02
N LEU A 326 11.42 9.72 -8.78
CA LEU A 326 12.78 10.01 -8.27
C LEU A 326 12.74 11.10 -7.20
N PRO A 327 13.38 10.93 -6.03
CA PRO A 327 13.42 11.96 -5.00
C PRO A 327 14.37 13.07 -5.45
N TRP A 328 13.81 14.22 -5.79
CA TRP A 328 14.57 15.41 -6.12
C TRP A 328 14.61 16.36 -4.93
N LYS A 329 15.77 16.98 -4.73
CA LYS A 329 15.99 18.04 -3.74
C LYS A 329 16.79 19.16 -4.39
N ILE A 330 16.58 20.37 -3.90
CA ILE A 330 17.44 21.48 -4.23
C ILE A 330 18.09 22.00 -2.96
N TRP A 331 19.29 22.54 -3.08
CA TRP A 331 19.95 23.21 -1.98
C TRP A 331 20.72 24.42 -2.46
N ALA A 332 20.98 25.30 -1.52
CA ALA A 332 21.85 26.44 -1.68
C ALA A 332 22.84 26.50 -0.53
N ASP A 333 24.10 26.79 -0.86
CA ASP A 333 25.17 26.99 0.11
C ASP A 333 26.01 28.23 -0.22
N ILE A 334 26.70 28.76 0.79
CA ILE A 334 27.54 29.96 0.64
C ILE A 334 28.92 29.57 0.12
N LYS A 335 29.32 30.11 -1.03
CA LYS A 335 30.65 29.89 -1.64
C LYS A 335 31.41 31.19 -1.87
N LYS A 336 32.72 31.06 -2.11
CA LYS A 336 33.55 32.15 -2.65
C LYS A 336 33.60 32.03 -4.18
N LYS A 337 33.70 33.18 -4.85
CA LYS A 337 33.80 33.24 -6.32
C LYS A 337 35.01 32.47 -6.85
N ASP A 338 36.16 32.66 -6.21
CA ASP A 338 37.43 32.01 -6.50
C ASP A 338 38.20 31.79 -5.19
N GLU A 339 38.83 30.63 -5.03
CA GLU A 339 39.71 30.34 -3.87
C GLU A 339 41.03 31.13 -3.94
N SER A 340 41.36 31.70 -5.11
CA SER A 340 42.64 32.36 -5.41
C SER A 340 42.61 33.89 -5.32
N THR A 341 41.43 34.51 -5.28
CA THR A 341 41.29 35.98 -5.25
C THR A 341 40.98 36.48 -3.84
N ASP A 342 41.67 37.55 -3.42
CA ASP A 342 41.53 38.24 -2.12
C ASP A 342 40.17 38.98 -1.95
N ASN A 343 39.24 38.79 -2.88
CA ASN A 343 37.92 39.38 -2.79
C ASN A 343 37.03 38.50 -1.90
N ASN A 344 36.68 39.00 -0.71
CA ASN A 344 35.78 38.33 0.26
C ASN A 344 34.29 38.32 -0.20
N GLU A 345 34.03 38.45 -1.50
CA GLU A 345 32.68 38.42 -2.05
C GLU A 345 32.08 37.02 -1.90
N LYS A 346 30.97 36.93 -1.14
CA LYS A 346 30.21 35.71 -0.95
C LYS A 346 29.16 35.55 -2.05
N TRP A 347 29.05 34.33 -2.53
CA TRP A 347 28.15 33.92 -3.60
C TRP A 347 27.18 32.87 -3.09
N LEU A 348 25.95 32.95 -3.57
CA LEU A 348 24.96 31.90 -3.41
C LEU A 348 25.25 30.84 -4.48
N SER A 349 25.49 29.60 -4.04
CA SER A 349 25.46 28.45 -4.93
C SER A 349 24.04 27.89 -5.00
N PHE A 350 23.71 27.20 -6.09
CA PHE A 350 22.38 26.64 -6.26
C PHE A 350 22.43 25.33 -7.04
N SER A 351 21.99 24.24 -6.42
CA SER A 351 22.17 22.88 -6.94
C SER A 351 20.90 22.04 -6.85
N LEU A 352 20.83 21.06 -7.76
CA LEU A 352 19.81 20.03 -7.87
C LEU A 352 20.45 18.68 -7.55
N LEU A 353 19.73 17.83 -6.83
CA LEU A 353 20.11 16.46 -6.52
C LEU A 353 18.95 15.51 -6.74
N CYS A 354 19.30 14.36 -7.29
CA CYS A 354 18.47 13.17 -7.28
C CYS A 354 18.99 12.21 -6.19
N ASP A 355 18.24 12.10 -5.09
CA ASP A 355 18.60 11.34 -3.88
C ASP A 355 18.12 9.88 -3.96
N ALA A 356 18.29 9.25 -5.12
CA ALA A 356 17.76 7.91 -5.38
C ALA A 356 18.46 6.85 -4.50
N PRO A 357 17.77 5.77 -4.09
CA PRO A 357 18.35 4.72 -3.25
C PRO A 357 19.59 4.09 -3.91
N LYS A 358 20.67 3.95 -3.13
CA LYS A 358 21.94 3.39 -3.61
C LYS A 358 21.88 1.91 -3.99
N GLU A 359 20.82 1.20 -3.58
CA GLU A 359 20.61 -0.22 -3.84
C GLU A 359 20.19 -0.52 -5.30
N ASP A 360 19.71 0.49 -6.03
CA ASP A 360 19.42 0.39 -7.46
C ASP A 360 20.68 0.75 -8.27
N GLU A 361 21.55 -0.22 -8.57
CA GLU A 361 22.83 0.05 -9.24
C GLU A 361 22.71 0.58 -10.68
N ASN A 362 21.53 0.47 -11.32
CA ASN A 362 21.34 0.69 -12.77
C ASN A 362 20.36 1.82 -13.16
N TRP A 363 19.97 2.72 -12.26
CA TRP A 363 19.10 3.84 -12.67
C TRP A 363 19.88 4.91 -13.44
N SER A 364 19.26 5.44 -14.50
CA SER A 364 19.71 6.65 -15.18
C SER A 364 18.50 7.47 -15.61
N CYS A 365 18.62 8.80 -15.52
CA CYS A 365 17.54 9.70 -15.88
C CYS A 365 18.08 10.93 -16.60
N GLU A 366 17.63 11.18 -17.83
CA GLU A 366 17.93 12.44 -18.52
C GLU A 366 16.94 13.50 -18.02
N CYS A 367 17.47 14.50 -17.34
CA CYS A 367 16.75 15.59 -16.70
C CYS A 367 17.12 16.91 -17.36
N SER A 368 16.12 17.65 -17.82
CA SER A 368 16.27 19.04 -18.15
C SER A 368 15.87 19.93 -16.98
N SER A 369 16.72 20.89 -16.62
CA SER A 369 16.50 21.75 -15.45
C SER A 369 16.69 23.23 -15.78
N ILE A 370 15.79 24.07 -15.27
CA ILE A 370 15.83 25.53 -15.38
C ILE A 370 15.90 26.10 -13.98
N TYR A 371 17.00 26.78 -13.66
CA TYR A 371 17.24 27.37 -12.35
C TYR A 371 16.72 28.80 -12.33
N ARG A 372 15.96 29.15 -11.29
CA ARG A 372 15.43 30.51 -11.14
C ARG A 372 15.36 30.99 -9.70
N ILE A 373 15.46 32.31 -9.53
CA ILE A 373 15.06 33.01 -8.32
C ILE A 373 13.71 33.65 -8.61
N VAL A 374 12.71 33.31 -7.80
CA VAL A 374 11.34 33.78 -7.98
C VAL A 374 11.27 35.24 -7.57
N SER A 375 10.76 36.09 -8.45
CA SER A 375 10.58 37.49 -8.10
C SER A 375 9.53 37.63 -7.00
N GLN A 376 9.85 38.44 -5.98
CA GLN A 376 8.98 38.66 -4.83
C GLN A 376 8.14 39.93 -4.97
N ASN A 377 8.52 40.84 -5.89
CA ASN A 377 7.87 42.13 -6.06
C ASN A 377 7.04 42.16 -7.35
N SER A 378 5.78 42.63 -7.26
CA SER A 378 4.89 42.77 -8.42
C SER A 378 5.51 43.68 -9.50
N GLY A 379 5.71 43.16 -10.71
CA GLY A 379 6.24 43.91 -11.86
C GLY A 379 7.67 43.52 -12.28
N PHE A 380 8.35 42.66 -11.52
CA PHE A 380 9.66 42.12 -11.86
C PHE A 380 9.55 40.67 -12.38
N ALA A 381 10.47 40.28 -13.27
CA ALA A 381 10.53 38.92 -13.81
C ALA A 381 11.48 38.05 -12.97
N ASP A 382 11.23 36.73 -12.96
CA ASP A 382 12.14 35.76 -12.34
C ASP A 382 13.55 35.86 -12.95
N TYR A 383 14.57 35.85 -12.08
CA TYR A 383 15.95 35.72 -12.54
C TYR A 383 16.19 34.26 -12.91
N LYS A 384 16.32 33.98 -14.21
CA LYS A 384 16.57 32.63 -14.73
C LYS A 384 18.01 32.50 -15.17
N ARG A 385 18.64 31.37 -14.86
CA ARG A 385 20.01 31.10 -15.30
C ARG A 385 20.14 29.67 -15.82
N GLY A 386 20.36 29.59 -17.13
CA GLY A 386 20.63 28.37 -17.87
C GLY A 386 19.45 27.41 -18.00
N GLU A 387 19.50 26.62 -19.06
CA GLU A 387 18.69 25.43 -19.27
C GLU A 387 19.67 24.32 -19.61
N PHE A 388 19.65 23.25 -18.82
CA PHE A 388 20.56 22.12 -19.01
C PHE A 388 19.78 20.88 -19.32
N SER A 389 20.44 19.91 -19.94
CA SER A 389 19.95 18.54 -20.12
C SER A 389 21.09 17.63 -19.70
N LEU A 390 20.94 16.97 -18.56
CA LEU A 390 21.98 16.17 -17.93
C LEU A 390 21.45 14.80 -17.56
N THR A 391 22.33 13.80 -17.61
CA THR A 391 21.99 12.43 -17.18
C THR A 391 22.38 12.24 -15.73
N PHE A 392 21.38 12.07 -14.87
CA PHE A 392 21.55 11.73 -13.47
C PHE A 392 21.64 10.21 -13.31
N ASN A 393 22.59 9.75 -12.50
CA ASN A 393 22.79 8.33 -12.14
C ASN A 393 23.60 8.24 -10.84
N ASN A 394 23.92 7.02 -10.38
CA ASN A 394 24.71 6.80 -9.16
C ASN A 394 26.10 7.47 -9.12
N LYS A 395 26.72 7.75 -10.27
CA LYS A 395 28.03 8.44 -10.35
C LYS A 395 27.91 9.96 -10.44
N SER A 396 26.79 10.46 -10.95
CA SER A 396 26.53 11.89 -11.15
C SER A 396 25.08 12.17 -10.77
N ASN A 397 24.82 12.24 -9.48
CA ASN A 397 23.46 12.41 -8.94
C ASN A 397 23.14 13.87 -8.58
N SER A 398 24.08 14.79 -8.75
CA SER A 398 23.89 16.21 -8.44
C SER A 398 24.55 17.10 -9.49
N TRP A 399 23.95 18.27 -9.71
CA TRP A 399 24.50 19.31 -10.57
C TRP A 399 24.00 20.69 -10.12
N GLY A 400 24.83 21.71 -10.28
CA GLY A 400 24.48 23.07 -9.89
C GLY A 400 25.56 24.09 -10.19
N TYR A 401 25.25 25.34 -9.84
CA TYR A 401 26.17 26.46 -9.96
C TYR A 401 26.84 26.72 -8.62
N SER A 402 28.17 26.64 -8.59
CA SER A 402 28.94 27.09 -7.41
C SER A 402 28.82 28.60 -7.19
N ASN A 403 28.65 29.39 -8.25
CA ASN A 403 28.56 30.85 -8.21
C ASN A 403 27.30 31.30 -8.97
N PHE A 404 26.11 31.12 -8.40
CA PHE A 404 24.82 31.40 -9.07
C PHE A 404 24.49 32.90 -9.13
N ILE A 405 24.63 33.60 -8.01
CA ILE A 405 24.45 35.06 -7.90
C ILE A 405 25.24 35.56 -6.67
N SER A 406 25.76 36.78 -6.71
CA SER A 406 26.39 37.35 -5.50
C SER A 406 25.32 37.77 -4.50
N PHE A 407 25.62 37.72 -3.20
CA PHE A 407 24.66 38.19 -2.19
C PHE A 407 24.37 39.71 -2.31
N ALA A 408 25.34 40.48 -2.80
CA ALA A 408 25.17 41.90 -3.06
C ALA A 408 24.15 42.16 -4.19
N GLU A 409 24.21 41.38 -5.27
CA GLU A 409 23.25 41.44 -6.36
C GLU A 409 21.89 40.88 -5.92
N LEU A 410 21.85 39.75 -5.22
CA LEU A 410 20.61 39.13 -4.75
C LEU A 410 19.75 40.07 -3.90
N MET A 411 20.39 40.84 -3.02
CA MET A 411 19.73 41.77 -2.10
C MET A 411 19.58 43.20 -2.66
N ASP A 412 19.91 43.44 -3.93
CA ASP A 412 19.72 44.74 -4.57
C ASP A 412 18.21 45.09 -4.65
N PRO A 413 17.75 46.17 -4.02
CA PRO A 413 16.35 46.58 -4.08
C PRO A 413 15.83 46.83 -5.51
N CYS A 414 16.72 47.04 -6.48
CA CYS A 414 16.37 47.37 -7.86
C CYS A 414 15.95 46.17 -8.73
N ASN A 415 16.21 44.93 -8.30
CA ASN A 415 15.94 43.73 -9.12
C ASN A 415 14.69 42.94 -8.70
N GLY A 416 14.12 43.23 -7.53
CA GLY A 416 12.90 42.58 -7.04
C GLY A 416 13.02 41.08 -6.72
N LEU A 417 14.24 40.56 -6.53
CA LEU A 417 14.49 39.15 -6.19
C LEU A 417 14.40 38.86 -4.69
N TYR A 418 14.64 39.86 -3.86
CA TYR A 418 14.65 39.77 -2.40
C TYR A 418 13.51 40.59 -1.77
N GLU A 419 12.73 39.96 -0.90
CA GLU A 419 11.67 40.64 -0.15
C GLU A 419 12.23 41.25 1.13
N LYS A 420 12.60 42.53 1.07
CA LYS A 420 13.23 43.26 2.17
C LYS A 420 12.41 43.31 3.47
N LYS A 421 11.08 43.24 3.39
CA LYS A 421 10.20 43.31 4.58
C LYS A 421 10.19 42.01 5.38
N GLU A 422 10.20 40.88 4.68
CA GLU A 422 10.18 39.54 5.29
C GLU A 422 11.57 38.91 5.38
N ASP A 423 12.60 39.59 4.84
CA ASP A 423 13.98 39.12 4.75
C ASP A 423 14.08 37.72 4.13
N LYS A 424 13.42 37.52 2.99
CA LYS A 424 13.31 36.19 2.35
C LYS A 424 13.62 36.21 0.85
N VAL A 425 13.99 35.03 0.34
CA VAL A 425 14.09 34.73 -1.09
C VAL A 425 13.58 33.33 -1.38
N THR A 426 12.96 33.15 -2.55
CA THR A 426 12.55 31.83 -3.04
C THR A 426 13.40 31.41 -4.23
N LEU A 427 14.07 30.28 -4.10
CA LEU A 427 14.78 29.61 -5.17
C LEU A 427 13.89 28.52 -5.76
N ALA A 428 13.90 28.34 -7.07
CA ALA A 428 13.15 27.28 -7.72
C ALA A 428 13.92 26.64 -8.88
N ILE A 429 13.68 25.35 -9.11
CA ILE A 429 14.16 24.62 -10.28
C ILE A 429 12.98 23.93 -10.94
N ASP A 430 12.72 24.26 -12.20
CA ASP A 430 11.76 23.53 -13.02
C ASP A 430 12.49 22.36 -13.69
N VAL A 431 12.03 21.14 -13.41
CA VAL A 431 12.63 19.88 -13.85
C VAL A 431 11.71 19.22 -14.88
N THR A 432 12.28 18.77 -16.00
CA THR A 432 11.61 18.02 -17.06
C THR A 432 12.40 16.74 -17.38
N LEU A 433 11.84 15.58 -17.09
CA LEU A 433 12.47 14.27 -17.35
C LEU A 433 12.15 13.76 -18.76
N LYS A 434 13.20 13.43 -19.51
CA LYS A 434 13.11 12.79 -20.83
C LYS A 434 13.00 11.27 -20.68
N GLU A 435 12.56 10.58 -21.73
CA GLU A 435 12.53 9.11 -21.73
C GLU A 435 13.94 8.54 -21.72
N ALA A 436 14.18 7.56 -20.84
CA ALA A 436 15.38 6.77 -20.90
C ALA A 436 15.39 6.00 -22.23
N LYS A 437 16.39 6.25 -23.08
CA LYS A 437 16.74 5.30 -24.13
C LYS A 437 17.29 4.06 -23.43
N MET A 438 16.62 2.92 -23.57
CA MET A 438 17.28 1.66 -23.23
C MET A 438 18.55 1.59 -24.08
N ALA A 439 19.69 1.36 -23.43
CA ALA A 439 20.87 0.93 -24.15
C ALA A 439 20.49 -0.40 -24.83
N ASP A 440 20.50 -0.41 -26.15
CA ASP A 440 20.57 -1.66 -26.90
C ASP A 440 21.87 -2.34 -26.46
N ASN A 441 21.75 -3.37 -25.62
CA ASN A 441 22.84 -4.30 -25.38
C ASN A 441 22.94 -5.19 -26.61
N SER A 442 23.77 -4.77 -27.57
CA SER A 442 24.37 -5.64 -28.59
C SER A 442 25.46 -6.51 -28.00
#